data_AF-A0A5A7RZ60-F1
#
_entry.id   AF-A0A5A7RZ60-F1
#
_cell.length_a   1.000
_cell.length_b   1.000
_cell.length_c   1.000
_cell.angle_alpha   90.00
_cell.angle_beta   90.00
_cell.angle_gamma   90.00
#
_symmetry.space_group_name_H-M   'P 1'
#
loop_
_entity.id
_entity.type
_entity.pdbx_description
1 polymer ?
#
loop_
_entity_poly.entity_id
_entity_poly.type
_entity_poly.pdbx_seq_one_letter_code
_entity_poly.pdbx_strand_id
1 'polypeptide(L)'
;MRKKSEMLHHLKKEILRDGLATHGIDATLQAVRNGQAEVLFVEKGYKLRGWICEHCQQVMQTTSNECPYCHGKISEVDVIEEIIEFAERTDAKIEFTSNVKNLGHVAALLRYK
;
A
#
# COMPACT_ATOMS: atom_id res chain seq x y z
N MET A 1 5.94 24.69 -0.86
CA MET A 1 5.21 23.72 0.00
C MET A 1 3.72 23.48 -0.35
N ARG A 2 3.17 24.00 -1.47
CA ARG A 2 1.73 23.85 -1.81
C ARG A 2 1.28 22.43 -2.27
N LYS A 3 2.18 21.59 -2.78
CA LYS A 3 1.84 20.31 -3.44
C LYS A 3 1.22 19.23 -2.54
N LYS A 4 1.61 19.14 -1.26
CA LYS A 4 1.24 18.00 -0.39
C LYS A 4 -0.21 18.04 0.11
N SER A 5 -0.68 19.23 0.50
CA SER A 5 -2.07 19.43 0.95
C SER A 5 -3.06 19.24 -0.19
N GLU A 6 -2.71 19.66 -1.41
CA GLU A 6 -3.53 19.51 -2.61
C GLU A 6 -3.72 18.02 -2.96
N MET A 7 -2.63 17.23 -2.96
CA MET A 7 -2.70 15.79 -3.21
C MET A 7 -3.54 15.05 -2.15
N LEU A 8 -3.43 15.43 -0.87
CA LEU A 8 -4.26 14.85 0.19
C LEU A 8 -5.74 15.19 0.05
N HIS A 9 -6.04 16.42 -0.36
CA HIS A 9 -7.41 16.82 -0.66
C HIS A 9 -7.98 16.02 -1.85
N HIS A 10 -7.16 15.84 -2.90
CA HIS A 10 -7.54 15.02 -4.05
C HIS A 10 -7.79 13.56 -3.64
N LEU A 11 -6.89 12.94 -2.88
CA LEU A 11 -7.06 11.59 -2.33
C LEU A 11 -8.42 11.43 -1.62
N LYS A 12 -8.74 12.34 -0.70
CA LYS A 12 -10.01 12.28 0.04
C LYS A 12 -11.22 12.39 -0.89
N LYS A 13 -11.16 13.28 -1.90
CA LYS A 13 -12.22 13.43 -2.89
C LYS A 13 -12.41 12.15 -3.72
N GLU A 14 -11.32 11.51 -4.13
CA GLU A 14 -11.37 10.23 -4.86
C GLU A 14 -11.96 9.11 -4.02
N ILE A 15 -11.56 8.98 -2.75
CA ILE A 15 -12.12 7.96 -1.85
C ILE A 15 -13.64 8.14 -1.69
N LEU A 16 -14.09 9.37 -1.42
CA LEU A 16 -15.52 9.65 -1.18
C LEU A 16 -16.43 9.39 -2.38
N ARG A 17 -15.88 9.44 -3.60
CA ARG A 17 -16.63 9.21 -4.84
C ARG A 17 -16.43 7.81 -5.43
N ASP A 18 -15.74 6.92 -4.70
CA ASP A 18 -15.24 5.65 -5.23
C ASP A 18 -14.52 5.83 -6.58
N GLY A 19 -13.71 6.87 -6.66
CA GLY A 19 -12.93 7.28 -7.83
C GLY A 19 -11.59 6.57 -7.91
N LEU A 20 -10.56 7.26 -8.41
CA LEU A 20 -9.22 6.70 -8.60
C LEU A 20 -8.40 6.75 -7.30
N ALA A 21 -8.87 6.06 -6.26
CA ALA A 21 -8.11 5.90 -5.02
C ALA A 21 -8.43 4.58 -4.29
N THR A 22 -7.46 4.10 -3.52
CA THR A 22 -7.62 3.03 -2.53
C THR A 22 -7.23 3.51 -1.14
N HIS A 23 -7.74 2.83 -0.12
CA HIS A 23 -7.33 3.06 1.27
C HIS A 23 -7.33 1.74 2.04
N GLY A 24 -6.52 1.68 3.09
CA GLY A 24 -6.29 0.46 3.87
C GLY A 24 -5.27 -0.47 3.23
N ILE A 25 -4.76 -1.39 4.05
CA ILE A 25 -3.62 -2.26 3.74
C ILE A 25 -3.89 -3.12 2.50
N ASP A 26 -4.94 -3.93 2.50
CA ASP A 26 -5.16 -4.95 1.47
C ASP A 26 -5.41 -4.33 0.09
N ALA A 27 -6.31 -3.34 0.01
CA ALA A 27 -6.65 -2.67 -1.25
C ALA A 27 -5.45 -1.90 -1.82
N THR A 28 -4.67 -1.24 -0.96
CA THR A 28 -3.49 -0.48 -1.39
C THR A 28 -2.36 -1.41 -1.81
N LEU A 29 -2.11 -2.50 -1.08
CA LEU A 29 -1.14 -3.53 -1.45
C LEU A 29 -1.46 -4.13 -2.83
N GLN A 30 -2.73 -4.44 -3.09
CA GLN A 30 -3.15 -4.93 -4.40
C GLN A 30 -2.89 -3.88 -5.50
N ALA A 31 -3.24 -2.62 -5.25
CA ALA A 31 -3.05 -1.54 -6.22
C ALA A 31 -1.59 -1.28 -6.57
N VAL A 32 -0.68 -1.27 -5.59
CA VAL A 32 0.76 -1.09 -5.84
C VAL A 32 1.35 -2.28 -6.59
N ARG A 33 0.94 -3.51 -6.26
CA ARG A 33 1.40 -4.72 -6.95
C ARG A 33 0.95 -4.77 -8.41
N ASN A 34 -0.23 -4.25 -8.69
CA ASN A 34 -0.76 -4.16 -10.06
C ASN A 34 -0.19 -2.96 -10.84
N GLY A 35 0.67 -2.13 -10.25
CA GLY A 35 1.18 -0.91 -10.89
C GLY A 35 0.10 0.15 -11.16
N GLN A 36 -1.00 0.10 -10.41
CA GLN A 36 -2.10 1.05 -10.52
C GLN A 36 -1.81 2.34 -9.74
N ALA A 37 -0.93 2.31 -8.74
CA ALA A 37 -0.64 3.48 -7.91
C ALA A 37 0.13 4.58 -8.67
N GLU A 38 -0.37 5.81 -8.60
CA GLU A 38 0.35 7.02 -9.00
C GLU A 38 1.11 7.61 -7.80
N VAL A 39 0.41 7.73 -6.66
CA VAL A 39 0.95 8.28 -5.42
C VAL A 39 0.52 7.39 -4.27
N LEU A 40 1.48 6.81 -3.56
CA LEU A 40 1.30 6.09 -2.31
C LEU A 40 1.46 7.07 -1.13
N PHE A 41 0.50 7.05 -0.21
CA PHE A 41 0.55 7.77 1.06
C PHE A 41 0.70 6.78 2.21
N VAL A 42 1.68 7.02 3.07
CA VAL A 42 2.03 6.09 4.16
C VAL A 42 2.06 6.82 5.50
N GLU A 43 1.50 6.22 6.55
CA GLU A 43 1.63 6.75 7.91
C GLU A 43 3.10 6.68 8.37
N LYS A 44 3.64 7.84 8.78
CA LYS A 44 5.02 7.93 9.23
C LYS A 44 5.24 7.09 10.49
N GLY A 45 6.13 6.10 10.41
CA GLY A 45 6.53 5.27 11.54
C GLY A 45 5.54 4.18 11.91
N TYR A 46 4.46 4.01 11.14
CA TYR A 46 3.61 2.84 11.27
C TYR A 46 4.31 1.61 10.71
N LYS A 47 4.24 0.50 11.44
CA LYS A 47 4.79 -0.80 11.05
C LYS A 47 3.72 -1.84 11.20
N LEU A 48 3.71 -2.81 10.29
CA LEU A 48 2.75 -3.90 10.31
C LEU A 48 3.49 -5.21 10.08
N ARG A 49 3.58 -6.03 11.12
CA ARG A 49 4.15 -7.38 10.98
C ARG A 49 3.28 -8.21 10.04
N GLY A 50 3.93 -8.89 9.11
CA GLY A 50 3.32 -9.89 8.25
C GLY A 50 4.38 -10.81 7.66
N TRP A 51 4.08 -11.40 6.52
CA TRP A 51 5.03 -12.23 5.79
C TRP A 51 4.98 -11.96 4.29
N ILE A 52 6.11 -12.21 3.62
CA ILE A 52 6.20 -12.32 2.17
C ILE A 52 6.54 -13.75 1.76
N CYS A 53 5.94 -14.23 0.68
CA CYS A 53 6.34 -15.48 0.06
C CYS A 53 7.61 -15.28 -0.77
N GLU A 54 8.64 -16.08 -0.49
CA GLU A 54 9.93 -16.05 -1.20
C GLU A 54 9.82 -16.50 -2.66
N HIS A 55 8.72 -17.17 -3.04
CA HIS A 55 8.50 -17.68 -4.39
C HIS A 55 7.56 -16.82 -5.23
N CYS A 56 6.35 -16.54 -4.74
CA CYS A 56 5.31 -15.84 -5.51
C CYS A 56 5.08 -14.39 -5.06
N GLN A 57 5.87 -13.91 -4.08
CA GLN A 57 5.85 -12.51 -3.62
C GLN A 57 4.46 -12.05 -3.11
N GLN A 58 3.63 -12.98 -2.66
CA GLN A 58 2.40 -12.66 -1.92
C GLN A 58 2.79 -12.10 -0.55
N VAL A 59 2.15 -11.01 -0.15
CA VAL A 59 2.35 -10.36 1.15
C VAL A 59 1.02 -10.38 1.90
N MET A 60 1.06 -10.78 3.18
CA MET A 60 -0.13 -10.81 4.03
C MET A 60 0.22 -10.46 5.48
N GLN A 61 -0.75 -9.91 6.19
CA GLN A 61 -0.67 -9.60 7.63
C GLN A 61 -1.12 -10.77 8.54
N THR A 62 -1.55 -11.89 7.96
CA THR A 62 -2.04 -13.06 8.68
C THR A 62 -0.90 -13.96 9.15
N THR A 63 -1.14 -14.80 10.16
CA THR A 63 -0.19 -15.86 10.52
C THR A 63 -0.34 -17.04 9.56
N SER A 64 0.76 -17.50 8.99
CA SER A 64 0.83 -18.76 8.24
C SER A 64 2.19 -19.41 8.49
N ASN A 65 2.32 -20.71 8.19
CA ASN A 65 3.62 -21.41 8.18
C ASN A 65 4.20 -21.53 6.77
N GLU A 66 3.37 -21.39 5.74
CA GLU A 66 3.73 -21.44 4.32
C GLU A 66 2.79 -20.55 3.50
N CYS A 67 3.14 -20.29 2.25
CA CYS A 67 2.26 -19.51 1.38
C CYS A 67 1.00 -20.31 1.01
N PRO A 68 -0.22 -19.82 1.30
CA PRO A 68 -1.46 -20.55 1.02
C PRO A 68 -1.76 -20.66 -0.49
N TYR A 69 -1.02 -19.95 -1.34
CA TYR A 69 -1.23 -19.93 -2.79
C TYR A 69 -0.32 -20.88 -3.56
N CYS A 70 0.94 -21.03 -3.12
CA CYS A 70 1.93 -21.84 -3.82
C CYS A 70 2.70 -22.82 -2.92
N HIS A 71 2.36 -22.90 -1.63
CA HIS A 71 3.05 -23.70 -0.61
C HIS A 71 4.55 -23.40 -0.46
N GLY A 72 4.99 -22.23 -0.95
CA GLY A 72 6.36 -21.78 -0.84
C GLY A 72 6.72 -21.29 0.56
N LYS A 73 8.03 -21.23 0.84
CA LYS A 73 8.57 -20.65 2.07
C LYS A 73 8.16 -19.18 2.20
N ILE A 74 7.92 -18.77 3.45
CA ILE A 74 7.58 -17.40 3.82
C ILE A 74 8.66 -16.83 4.75
N SER A 75 8.83 -15.51 4.68
CA SER A 75 9.70 -14.73 5.57
C SER A 75 8.90 -13.65 6.28
N GLU A 76 9.19 -13.42 7.57
CA GLU A 76 8.58 -12.32 8.33
C GLU A 76 9.09 -10.97 7.80
N VAL A 77 8.17 -10.02 7.61
CA VAL A 77 8.46 -8.69 7.07
C VAL A 77 7.60 -7.61 7.73
N ASP A 78 7.98 -6.36 7.49
CA ASP A 78 7.08 -5.23 7.66
C ASP A 78 6.28 -5.04 6.36
N VAL A 79 4.98 -5.33 6.41
CA VAL A 79 4.06 -5.20 5.26
C VAL A 79 4.07 -3.78 4.71
N ILE A 80 4.32 -2.76 5.54
CA ILE A 80 4.41 -1.37 5.08
C ILE A 80 5.63 -1.17 4.19
N GLU A 81 6.77 -1.77 4.56
CA GLU A 81 7.98 -1.72 3.74
C GLU A 81 7.76 -2.42 2.40
N GLU A 82 7.10 -3.58 2.39
CA GLU A 82 6.76 -4.27 1.13
C GLU A 82 5.84 -3.44 0.22
N ILE A 83 4.83 -2.76 0.79
CA ILE A 83 3.96 -1.85 0.03
C ILE A 83 4.79 -0.71 -0.59
N ILE A 84 5.75 -0.17 0.16
CA ILE A 84 6.69 0.86 -0.33
C ILE A 84 7.53 0.29 -1.47
N GLU A 85 8.15 -0.88 -1.30
CA GLU A 85 8.98 -1.51 -2.34
C GLU A 85 8.19 -1.76 -3.64
N PHE A 86 6.96 -2.27 -3.55
CA PHE A 86 6.11 -2.45 -4.74
C PHE A 86 5.75 -1.13 -5.41
N ALA A 87 5.50 -0.08 -4.63
CA ALA A 87 5.27 1.26 -5.16
C ALA A 87 6.51 1.81 -5.89
N GLU A 88 7.71 1.64 -5.32
CA GLU A 88 8.97 2.04 -5.99
C GLU A 88 9.18 1.29 -7.29
N ARG A 89 8.97 -0.03 -7.30
CA ARG A 89 9.10 -0.88 -8.51
C ARG A 89 8.13 -0.49 -9.64
N THR A 90 7.07 0.25 -9.33
CA THR A 90 6.04 0.68 -10.29
C THR A 90 6.05 2.19 -10.56
N ASP A 91 7.15 2.86 -10.17
CA ASP A 91 7.37 4.31 -10.30
C ASP A 91 6.29 5.16 -9.61
N ALA A 92 5.65 4.64 -8.57
CA ALA A 92 4.70 5.40 -7.78
C ALA A 92 5.44 6.37 -6.85
N LYS A 93 4.91 7.58 -6.73
CA LYS A 93 5.47 8.57 -5.80
C LYS A 93 5.09 8.24 -4.36
N ILE A 94 6.04 8.30 -3.43
CA ILE A 94 5.78 8.02 -2.01
C ILE A 94 5.68 9.30 -1.18
N GLU A 95 4.66 9.40 -0.34
CA GLU A 95 4.39 10.54 0.54
C GLU A 95 4.06 10.11 1.97
N PHE A 96 4.99 10.32 2.90
CA PHE A 96 4.75 10.03 4.31
C PHE A 96 3.88 11.11 4.99
N THR A 97 2.81 10.72 5.66
CA THR A 97 1.87 11.67 6.31
C THR A 97 1.06 11.00 7.43
N SER A 98 0.77 11.74 8.50
CA SER A 98 -0.14 11.27 9.56
C SER A 98 -1.62 11.27 9.15
N ASN A 99 -1.98 11.89 8.01
CA ASN A 99 -3.37 12.05 7.59
C ASN A 99 -4.05 10.77 7.07
N VAL A 100 -3.28 9.69 6.85
CA VAL A 100 -3.81 8.39 6.39
C VAL A 100 -4.08 7.42 7.54
N LYS A 101 -3.78 7.79 8.79
CA LYS A 101 -4.06 6.96 9.96
C LYS A 101 -5.52 6.49 10.01
N ASN A 102 -6.46 7.43 9.83
CA ASN A 102 -7.89 7.14 9.82
C ASN A 102 -8.39 6.52 8.51
N LEU A 103 -7.51 6.32 7.52
CA LEU A 103 -7.80 5.67 6.25
C LEU A 103 -7.24 4.24 6.22
N GLY A 104 -6.76 3.72 7.35
CA GLY A 104 -6.15 2.39 7.43
C GLY A 104 -4.64 2.41 7.19
N HIS A 105 -3.97 3.47 7.64
CA HIS A 105 -2.51 3.67 7.68
C HIS A 105 -1.81 3.84 6.32
N VAL A 106 -2.41 3.37 5.24
CA VAL A 106 -1.94 3.56 3.86
C VAL A 106 -3.12 3.92 2.94
N ALA A 107 -2.82 4.64 1.87
CA ALA A 107 -3.77 4.93 0.81
C ALA A 107 -3.02 5.22 -0.49
N ALA A 108 -3.67 5.09 -1.64
CA ALA A 108 -3.08 5.44 -2.92
C ALA A 108 -4.05 6.23 -3.80
N LEU A 109 -3.51 7.19 -4.56
CA LEU A 109 -4.14 7.68 -5.78
C LEU A 109 -3.77 6.73 -6.92
N LEU A 110 -4.73 6.41 -7.78
CA LEU A 110 -4.55 5.47 -8.88
C LEU A 110 -4.43 6.18 -10.23
N ARG A 111 -3.62 5.61 -11.11
CA ARG A 111 -3.52 5.98 -12.53
C ARG A 111 -4.74 5.48 -13.32
N TYR A 112 -5.27 4.32 -12.95
CA TYR A 112 -6.41 3.63 -13.57
C TYR A 112 -7.01 2.59 -12.59
N LYS A 113 -8.20 2.09 -12.90
CA LYS A 113 -8.89 1.02 -12.17
C LYS A 113 -8.99 -0.23 -13.04
#